data_AF-T1C5Y4-F1
#
_entry.id   AF-T1C5Y4-F1
#
_cell.length_a   1.000
_cell.length_b   1.000
_cell.length_c   1.000
_cell.angle_alpha   90.00
_cell.angle_beta   90.00
_cell.angle_gamma   90.00
#
_symmetry.space_group_name_H-M   'P 1'
#
loop_
_entity.id
_entity.type
_entity.pdbx_description
1 polymer ?
#
loop_
_entity_poly.entity_id
_entity_poly.type
_entity_poly.pdbx_seq_one_letter_code
_entity_poly.pdbx_strand_id
1 'polypeptide(L)' 'DDRQWLKHSLWYLEGSRMAYKPVNLQPLTVESFEPKVRVY' A
#
# COMPACT_ATOMS: atom_id res chain seq x y z
N ASP A 1 11.62 -0.40 -0.12
CA ASP A 1 11.49 1.05 -0.39
C ASP A 1 10.05 1.43 -0.12
N ASP A 2 9.76 1.59 1.15
CA ASP A 2 8.38 1.80 1.60
C ASP A 2 7.93 3.22 1.29
N ARG A 3 8.90 4.15 1.13
CA ARG A 3 8.64 5.54 0.76
C ARG A 3 8.04 5.65 -0.65
N GLN A 4 8.52 4.85 -1.61
CA GLN A 4 7.95 4.87 -2.96
C GLN A 4 6.84 3.83 -3.18
N TRP A 5 6.87 2.68 -2.48
CA TRP A 5 6.07 1.51 -2.85
C TRP A 5 5.06 1.03 -1.82
N LEU A 6 4.80 1.78 -0.75
CA LEU A 6 3.69 1.50 0.17
C LEU A 6 2.33 1.89 -0.45
N LYS A 7 2.00 1.24 -1.57
CA LYS A 7 0.78 1.44 -2.37
C LYS A 7 0.45 0.15 -3.12
N HIS A 8 -0.83 -0.09 -3.38
CA HIS A 8 -1.28 -1.18 -4.21
C HIS A 8 -1.08 -0.85 -5.69
N SER A 9 -0.51 -1.78 -6.45
CA SER A 9 -0.52 -1.74 -7.91
C SER A 9 -1.83 -2.33 -8.42
N LEU A 10 -2.54 -1.57 -9.24
CA LEU A 10 -3.78 -1.96 -9.89
C LEU A 10 -3.54 -2.00 -11.40
N TRP A 11 -3.89 -3.11 -12.04
CA TRP A 11 -3.80 -3.25 -13.48
C TRP A 11 -5.20 -3.29 -14.08
N TYR A 12 -5.43 -2.44 -15.08
CA TYR A 12 -6.69 -2.38 -15.82
C TYR A 12 -6.48 -3.02 -17.19
N LEU A 13 -7.29 -4.05 -17.47
CA LEU A 13 -7.33 -4.73 -18.77
C LEU A 13 -7.72 -3.76 -19.90
N GLU A 14 -8.70 -2.90 -19.62
CA GLU A 14 -9.11 -1.84 -20.54
C GLU A 14 -8.02 -0.76 -20.66
N GLY A 15 -7.47 -0.60 -21.87
CA GLY A 15 -6.37 0.32 -22.14
C GLY A 15 -5.01 -0.14 -21.61
N SER A 16 -4.89 -1.38 -21.10
CA SER A 16 -3.62 -1.98 -20.62
C SER A 16 -2.81 -1.03 -19.74
N ARG A 17 -3.46 -0.42 -18.74
CA ARG A 17 -2.84 0.63 -17.91
C ARG A 17 -2.59 0.16 -16.48
N MET A 18 -1.49 0.64 -15.90
CA MET A 18 -1.23 0.54 -14.46
C MET A 18 -1.70 1.81 -13.74
N ALA A 19 -2.29 1.62 -12.57
CA ALA A 19 -2.55 2.67 -11.60
C ALA A 19 -2.08 2.25 -10.21
N TYR A 20 -2.02 3.21 -9.30
CA TYR A 20 -1.59 2.96 -7.93
C TYR A 20 -2.62 3.52 -6.95
N LYS A 21 -2.92 2.77 -5.89
CA LYS A 21 -3.81 3.19 -4.80
C LYS A 21 -3.07 3.16 -3.46
N PRO A 22 -3.15 4.21 -2.62
CA PRO A 22 -2.47 4.23 -1.34
C PRO A 22 -2.98 3.12 -0.40
N VAL A 23 -2.09 2.58 0.44
CA VAL A 23 -2.47 1.65 1.52
C VAL A 23 -3.21 2.44 2.60
N ASN A 24 -4.33 1.90 3.09
CA ASN A 24 -5.03 2.50 4.22
C ASN A 24 -4.35 2.07 5.53
N LEU A 25 -3.80 3.04 6.24
CA LEU A 25 -3.13 2.87 7.53
C LEU A 25 -3.98 3.38 8.71
N GLN A 26 -5.28 3.65 8.51
CA GLN A 26 -6.16 4.16 9.56
C GLN A 26 -7.14 3.06 10.04
N PRO A 27 -6.77 2.29 11.08
CA PRO A 27 -7.69 1.40 11.77
C PRO A 27 -8.72 2.20 12.61
N LEU A 28 -9.90 1.61 12.81
CA LEU A 28 -11.02 2.27 13.51
C LEU A 28 -11.02 2.08 15.02
N THR A 29 -10.38 1.01 15.52
CA THR A 29 -10.50 0.55 16.92
C THR A 29 -9.19 0.53 17.68
N VAL A 30 -8.06 0.59 16.99
CA VAL A 30 -6.72 0.51 17.55
C VAL A 30 -5.83 1.56 16.89
N GLU A 31 -4.67 1.83 17.45
CA GLU A 31 -3.68 2.70 16.82
C GLU A 31 -3.08 2.06 15.58
N SER A 32 -2.61 2.90 14.66
CA SER A 32 -1.95 2.46 13.44
C SER A 32 -0.59 1.86 13.75
N PHE A 33 -0.22 0.82 13.00
CA PHE A 33 1.10 0.21 13.10
C PHE A 33 2.06 0.89 12.14
N GLU A 34 3.15 1.45 12.67
CA GLU A 34 4.21 2.00 11.84
C GLU A 34 4.96 0.88 11.07
N PRO A 35 5.27 1.09 9.78
CA PRO A 35 6.10 0.17 9.01
C PRO A 35 7.46 -0.05 9.69
N LYS A 36 7.76 -1.31 10.01
CA LYS A 36 9.03 -1.72 10.61
C LYS A 36 9.74 -2.77 9.76
N VAL A 37 11.06 -2.85 9.90
CA VAL A 37 11.87 -3.87 9.23
C VAL A 37 11.38 -5.25 9.65
N ARG A 38 11.06 -6.10 8.66
CA ARG A 38 10.61 -7.47 8.88
C ARG A 38 11.81 -8.40 9.01
N VAL A 39 12.08 -8.87 10.23
CA VAL A 39 13.07 -9.91 10.59
C VAL A 39 12.34 -11.16 11.12
N TYR A 40 12.94 -12.34 10.96
CA TYR A 40 12.37 -13.65 11.35
C TYR A 40 13.05 -14.22 12.59
#